data_AF-A0A3D1ZC42-F1
#
_entry.id   AF-A0A3D1ZC42-F1
#
_cell.length_a   1.000
_cell.length_b   1.000
_cell.length_c   1.000
_cell.angle_alpha   90.00
_cell.angle_beta   90.00
_cell.angle_gamma   90.00
#
_symmetry.space_group_name_H-M   'P 1'
#
loop_
_entity.id
_entity.type
_entity.pdbx_description
1 polymer ?
#
loop_
_entity_poly.entity_id
_entity_poly.type
_entity_poly.pdbx_seq_one_letter_code
_entity_poly.pdbx_strand_id
1 'polypeptide(L)'
;MTKIYVPADSPDDGQRLLADPVKYWRTGYSAKELAYAWMEYPNEFPRKVMSVFESSGLEMFRTIEILLAIPEYATPLTYGRRASRSD
;
A
#
# COMPACT_ATOMS: atom_id res chain seq x y z
N MET A 1 18.69 10.49 -1.50
CA MET A 1 18.75 9.05 -1.80
C MET A 1 18.05 8.79 -3.11
N THR A 2 18.67 8.02 -4.00
CA THR A 2 18.00 7.48 -5.18
C THR A 2 16.92 6.48 -4.72
N LYS A 3 15.69 6.63 -5.21
CA LYS A 3 14.59 5.69 -4.92
C LYS A 3 14.56 4.64 -6.03
N ILE A 4 14.63 3.37 -5.68
CA ILE A 4 14.51 2.24 -6.60
C ILE A 4 13.27 1.45 -6.17
N TYR A 5 12.36 1.22 -7.11
CA TYR A 5 11.17 0.41 -6.89
C TYR A 5 11.34 -0.92 -7.64
N VAL A 6 10.96 -2.01 -6.98
CA VAL A 6 10.97 -3.36 -7.55
C VAL A 6 9.51 -3.80 -7.65
N PRO A 7 9.01 -4.17 -8.84
CA PRO A 7 7.68 -4.75 -8.97
C PRO A 7 7.51 -5.95 -8.04
N ALA A 8 6.31 -6.11 -7.48
CA ALA A 8 5.96 -7.28 -6.66
C ALA A 8 5.28 -8.33 -7.55
N ASP A 9 5.70 -9.58 -7.42
CA ASP A 9 5.06 -10.75 -8.05
C ASP A 9 4.05 -11.40 -7.09
N SER A 10 4.23 -11.23 -5.78
CA SER A 10 3.32 -11.70 -4.74
C SER A 10 3.22 -10.72 -3.56
N PRO A 11 2.13 -10.77 -2.76
CA PRO A 11 2.01 -9.97 -1.55
C PRO A 11 3.19 -10.18 -0.58
N ASP A 12 3.74 -11.39 -0.52
CA ASP A 12 4.83 -11.75 0.38
C ASP A 12 6.19 -11.13 -0.01
N ASP A 13 6.33 -10.58 -1.22
CA ASP A 13 7.55 -9.86 -1.63
C ASP A 13 7.80 -8.61 -0.79
N GLY A 14 6.76 -8.05 -0.16
CA GLY A 14 6.88 -6.94 0.77
C GLY A 14 7.58 -7.32 2.07
N GLN A 15 7.51 -8.59 2.49
CA GLN A 15 8.03 -9.05 3.78
C GLN A 15 9.53 -8.75 3.94
N ARG A 16 10.32 -9.02 2.90
CA ARG A 16 11.78 -8.83 2.91
C ARG A 16 12.21 -7.36 2.97
N LEU A 17 11.30 -6.44 2.67
CA LEU A 17 11.56 -4.99 2.65
C LEU A 17 11.24 -4.32 4.00
N LEU A 18 10.64 -5.06 4.94
CA LEU A 18 10.38 -4.57 6.29
C LEU A 18 11.67 -4.43 7.09
N ALA A 19 11.64 -3.50 8.05
CA ALA A 19 12.76 -3.31 8.98
C ALA A 19 13.03 -4.54 9.87
N ASP A 20 12.01 -5.37 10.10
CA ASP A 20 12.10 -6.67 10.77
C ASP A 20 11.01 -7.58 10.17
N PRO A 21 11.37 -8.46 9.22
CA PRO A 21 10.42 -9.31 8.49
C PRO A 21 9.65 -10.29 9.37
N VAL A 22 10.17 -10.70 10.54
CA VAL A 22 9.52 -11.68 11.43
C VAL A 22 8.59 -10.97 12.41
N LYS A 23 8.99 -9.78 12.88
CA LYS A 23 8.19 -8.99 13.80
C LYS A 23 7.01 -8.32 13.11
N TYR A 24 7.21 -7.78 11.91
CA TYR A 24 6.20 -6.95 11.26
C TYR A 24 5.32 -7.70 10.24
N TRP A 25 5.74 -8.87 9.75
CA TRP A 25 4.92 -9.69 8.83
C TRP A 25 3.99 -10.64 9.58
N ARG A 26 2.95 -10.10 10.20
CA ARG A 26 1.99 -10.86 11.01
C ARG A 26 0.57 -10.52 10.59
N THR A 27 -0.31 -11.52 10.62
CA THR A 27 -1.74 -11.29 10.34
C THR A 27 -2.31 -10.28 11.32
N GLY A 28 -3.08 -9.31 10.80
CA GLY A 28 -3.60 -8.18 11.56
C GLY A 28 -2.64 -6.99 11.71
N TYR A 29 -1.41 -7.07 11.18
CA TYR A 29 -0.48 -5.94 11.14
C TYR A 29 -0.57 -5.25 9.77
N SER A 30 -0.54 -3.92 9.78
CA SER A 30 -0.83 -3.09 8.61
C SER A 30 0.01 -3.46 7.39
N ALA A 31 1.31 -3.67 7.55
CA ALA A 31 2.21 -3.99 6.44
C ALA A 31 1.77 -5.23 5.63
N LYS A 32 1.38 -6.30 6.34
CA LYS A 32 0.92 -7.54 5.70
C LYS A 32 -0.47 -7.36 5.10
N GLU A 33 -1.41 -6.80 5.87
CA GLU A 33 -2.79 -6.62 5.40
C GLU A 33 -2.86 -5.70 4.17
N LEU A 34 -2.05 -4.63 4.14
CA LEU A 34 -1.98 -3.71 2.99
C LEU A 34 -1.36 -4.38 1.77
N ALA A 35 -0.29 -5.15 1.91
CA ALA A 35 0.31 -5.86 0.78
C ALA A 35 -0.68 -6.82 0.12
N TYR A 36 -1.48 -7.53 0.92
CA TYR A 36 -2.54 -8.40 0.41
C TYR A 36 -3.70 -7.61 -0.21
N ALA A 37 -4.12 -6.50 0.40
CA ALA A 37 -5.20 -5.67 -0.12
C ALA A 37 -4.85 -5.04 -1.48
N TRP A 38 -3.66 -4.43 -1.60
CA TRP A 38 -3.21 -3.78 -2.84
C TRP A 38 -2.95 -4.75 -4.00
N MET A 39 -2.78 -6.05 -3.72
CA MET A 39 -2.58 -7.08 -4.74
C MET A 39 -3.79 -8.01 -4.92
N GLU A 40 -4.90 -7.76 -4.21
CA GLU A 40 -6.15 -8.53 -4.34
C GLU A 40 -6.66 -8.51 -5.78
N TYR A 41 -6.60 -7.34 -6.43
CA TYR A 41 -6.95 -7.12 -7.82
C TYR A 41 -5.78 -6.44 -8.55
N PRO A 42 -4.96 -7.18 -9.30
CA PRO A 42 -3.80 -6.62 -9.99
C PRO A 42 -4.17 -5.45 -10.91
N ASN A 43 -3.47 -4.32 -10.74
CA ASN A 43 -3.70 -3.05 -11.46
C ASN A 43 -5.04 -2.35 -11.16
N GLU A 44 -5.78 -2.80 -10.15
CA GLU A 44 -7.05 -2.20 -9.70
C GLU A 44 -7.01 -1.87 -8.20
N PHE A 45 -7.90 -0.98 -7.74
CA PHE A 45 -8.01 -0.68 -6.33
C PHE A 45 -8.65 -1.83 -5.54
N PRO A 46 -8.29 -2.00 -4.25
CA PRO A 46 -8.98 -2.94 -3.37
C PRO A 46 -10.50 -2.73 -3.43
N ARG A 47 -11.32 -3.79 -3.36
CA ARG A 47 -12.77 -3.68 -3.60
C ARG A 47 -13.45 -2.63 -2.70
N LYS A 48 -12.98 -2.50 -1.46
CA LYS A 48 -13.48 -1.49 -0.51
C LYS A 48 -13.25 -0.07 -1.03
N VAL A 49 -12.08 0.21 -1.58
CA VAL A 49 -11.73 1.52 -2.15
C VAL A 49 -12.58 1.77 -3.39
N MET A 50 -12.70 0.80 -4.30
CA MET A 50 -13.58 0.90 -5.48
C MET A 50 -15.03 1.20 -5.09
N SER A 51 -15.56 0.56 -4.04
CA SER A 51 -16.93 0.80 -3.59
C SER A 51 -17.18 2.24 -3.12
N VAL A 52 -16.17 2.89 -2.54
CA VAL A 52 -16.24 4.31 -2.15
C VAL A 52 -16.24 5.21 -3.40
N PHE A 53 -15.42 4.89 -4.40
CA PHE A 53 -15.42 5.62 -5.66
C PHE A 53 -16.75 5.48 -6.41
N GLU A 54 -17.26 4.26 -6.54
CA GLU A 54 -18.56 3.95 -7.15
C GLU A 54 -19.71 4.67 -6.44
N SER A 55 -19.70 4.72 -5.09
CA SER A 55 -20.77 5.34 -4.29
C SER A 55 -20.69 6.86 -4.19
N SER A 56 -19.56 7.47 -4.57
CA SER A 56 -19.36 8.92 -4.49
C SER A 56 -20.33 9.72 -5.38
N GLY A 57 -20.85 9.12 -6.45
CA GLY A 57 -21.65 9.80 -7.47
C GLY A 57 -20.88 10.78 -8.35
N LEU A 58 -19.55 10.88 -8.19
CA LEU A 58 -18.70 11.79 -8.96
C LEU A 58 -18.20 11.12 -10.23
N GLU A 59 -18.47 11.73 -11.39
CA GLU A 59 -18.10 11.18 -12.69
C GLU A 59 -16.60 10.92 -12.83
N MET A 60 -15.78 11.81 -12.25
CA MET A 60 -14.32 11.70 -12.30
C MET A 60 -13.78 10.41 -11.66
N PHE A 61 -14.54 9.81 -10.72
CA PHE A 61 -14.11 8.58 -10.05
C PHE A 61 -14.48 7.30 -10.81
N ARG A 62 -15.16 7.40 -11.96
CA ARG A 62 -15.49 6.24 -12.80
C ARG A 62 -14.34 5.74 -13.66
N THR A 63 -13.34 6.59 -13.93
CA THR A 63 -12.24 6.30 -14.87
C THR A 63 -10.88 6.38 -14.20
N ILE A 64 -10.82 6.20 -12.88
CA ILE A 64 -9.54 6.20 -12.19
C ILE A 64 -8.82 4.87 -12.41
N GLU A 65 -7.50 4.94 -12.44
CA GLU A 65 -6.64 3.79 -12.56
C GLU A 65 -5.53 3.87 -11.51
N ILE A 66 -5.02 2.72 -11.08
CA ILE A 66 -3.82 2.68 -10.24
C ILE A 66 -2.61 2.90 -11.13
N LEU A 67 -1.79 3.88 -10.76
CA LEU A 67 -0.47 4.09 -11.36
C LEU A 67 0.63 3.36 -10.59
N LEU A 68 0.55 3.38 -9.25
CA LEU A 68 1.52 2.76 -8.36
C LEU A 68 0.88 2.53 -6.99
N ALA A 69 1.02 1.34 -6.44
CA ALA A 69 0.64 1.01 -5.07
C ALA A 69 1.90 0.72 -4.25
N ILE A 70 2.01 1.32 -3.06
CA ILE A 70 3.14 1.12 -2.14
C ILE A 70 2.57 0.72 -0.78
N PRO A 71 2.66 -0.55 -0.35
CA PRO A 71 2.03 -1.00 0.89
C PRO A 71 2.54 -0.31 2.16
N GLU A 72 3.76 0.24 2.12
CA GLU A 72 4.34 0.99 3.23
C GLU A 72 5.42 1.96 2.74
N TYR A 73 5.20 3.26 2.94
CA TYR A 73 6.11 4.34 2.60
C TYR A 73 6.53 5.13 3.85
N ALA A 74 7.84 5.19 4.10
CA ALA A 74 8.38 5.95 5.22
C ALA A 74 8.45 7.45 4.89
N THR A 75 7.64 8.25 5.57
CA THR A 75 7.59 9.71 5.41
C THR A 75 8.24 10.40 6.61
N PRO A 76 9.37 11.12 6.43
CA PRO A 76 9.98 11.90 7.51
C PRO A 76 9.00 12.97 8.02
N LEU A 77 8.90 13.09 9.35
CA LEU A 77 8.09 14.11 10.00
C LEU A 77 9.00 15.21 10.54
N THR A 78 8.73 16.46 10.16
CA THR A 78 9.57 17.64 10.48
C THR A 78 9.88 17.79 11.97
N TYR A 79 8.94 17.40 12.83
CA TYR A 79 9.07 17.48 14.30
C TYR A 79 8.89 16.12 14.99
N GLY A 80 8.81 15.04 14.22
CA GLY A 80 8.59 13.70 14.75
C GLY A 80 9.89 13.02 15.13
N ARG A 81 9.90 12.29 16.25
CA ARG A 81 11.04 11.42 16.63
C ARG A 81 11.17 10.19 15.72
N ARG A 82 10.09 9.81 15.03
CA ARG A 82 10.03 8.65 14.12
C ARG A 82 9.29 9.06 12.85
N ALA A 83 9.73 8.53 11.71
CA ALA A 83 8.99 8.68 10.45
C ALA A 83 7.60 8.07 10.56
N SER A 84 6.62 8.71 9.90
CA SER A 84 5.33 8.09 9.63
C SER A 84 5.51 6.96 8.65
N ARG A 85 4.64 5.95 8.75
CA ARG A 85 4.57 4.86 7.79
C ARG A 85 3.13 4.76 7.32
N SER A 86 2.91 5.09 6.06
CA SER A 86 1.59 5.17 5.43
C SER A 86 1.65 4.41 4.10
N ASP A 87 0.52 3.93 3.62
CA ASP A 87 0.33 3.55 2.22
C ASP A 87 0.23 4.78 1.30
#